data_AF-A0A396QBU2-F1
#
_entry.id   AF-A0A396QBU2-F1
#
_cell.length_a   1.000
_cell.length_b   1.000
_cell.length_c   1.000
_cell.angle_alpha   90.00
_cell.angle_beta   90.00
_cell.angle_gamma   90.00
#
_symmetry.space_group_name_H-M   'P 1'
#
loop_
_entity.id
_entity.type
_entity.pdbx_description
1 polymer ?
#
loop_
_entity_poly.entity_id
_entity_poly.type
_entity_poly.pdbx_seq_one_letter_code
_entity_poly.pdbx_strand_id
1 'polypeptide(L)'
;MVVEIGPEIRIKDASKELRAWARENMIVSNPQYRKRELRGLWIGKTPKYLCLYRIDGSDLILPTGVGKQVRQFLTPADRISVNLADNGILDYQGNIPLYDYQEEAVEAMRHVSCGILQSPCGSGKTQMGIALAATLGRKVLWITHTQDLLVQSRARAEQYFPAETLGAITAGKVQIGSHMTFATIQTLCKLDLERYRNTWDVIIVDECHRLAGSPTQVTMFYKVMNSLAARYKYGLSATVHRSDGMIKSTFAVLGPVIYKVPDEAVADKTMKVRICRRDTGIEIGRECLDTDGTLKYNELLVYLGENRERNELIAKDLVIQAGHSCLVLASRLKQLRNIQNLLPEELKAVSTMIDGSMTSKRAKAEREAAIEEMRTGEKKILFASFGSAKEGLDIPRLDRLLLVSPQKDYAVVTQSIGRIARKAEGKTDAVCYDYVDAIQFCENQFKRRKTHYRKAGCIL
;
A
#
# COMPACT_ATOMS: atom_id res chain seq x y z
N MET A 1 9.58 -37.57 -5.08
CA MET A 1 9.46 -36.44 -4.13
C MET A 1 8.29 -36.67 -3.19
N VAL A 2 8.39 -36.19 -1.96
CA VAL A 2 7.25 -36.11 -1.03
C VAL A 2 6.97 -34.63 -0.78
N VAL A 3 5.78 -34.18 -1.16
CA VAL A 3 5.33 -32.79 -1.06
C VAL A 3 4.31 -32.68 0.05
N GLU A 4 4.62 -31.90 1.09
CA GLU A 4 3.72 -31.60 2.18
C GLU A 4 3.29 -30.13 2.05
N ILE A 5 2.00 -29.90 1.81
CA ILE A 5 1.42 -28.57 1.64
C ILE A 5 0.79 -28.15 2.96
N GLY A 6 1.39 -27.19 3.66
CA GLY A 6 0.85 -26.56 4.85
C GLY A 6 0.98 -25.03 4.78
N PRO A 7 1.36 -24.34 5.88
CA PRO A 7 1.69 -22.91 5.82
C PRO A 7 2.77 -22.57 4.77
N GLU A 8 3.67 -23.51 4.55
CA GLU A 8 4.69 -23.56 3.51
C GLU A 8 4.60 -24.90 2.77
N ILE A 9 5.20 -24.98 1.60
CA ILE A 9 5.36 -26.21 0.83
C ILE A 9 6.70 -26.82 1.21
N ARG A 10 6.69 -27.96 1.90
CA ARG A 10 7.89 -28.75 2.23
C ARG A 10 8.05 -29.86 1.22
N ILE A 11 9.24 -29.98 0.63
CA ILE A 11 9.51 -30.96 -0.42
C ILE A 11 10.74 -31.78 -0.03
N LYS A 12 10.51 -33.05 0.29
CA LYS A 12 11.55 -34.04 0.53
C LYS A 12 12.03 -34.61 -0.80
N ASP A 13 13.33 -34.85 -0.89
CA ASP A 13 14.01 -35.35 -2.09
C ASP A 13 13.77 -34.49 -3.34
N ALA A 14 13.70 -33.16 -3.16
CA ALA A 14 13.50 -32.21 -4.26
C ALA A 14 14.52 -32.42 -5.38
N SER A 15 14.03 -32.48 -6.63
CA SER A 15 14.84 -32.70 -7.83
C SER A 15 15.91 -31.61 -8.02
N LYS A 16 16.96 -31.92 -8.81
CA LYS A 16 18.03 -30.94 -9.10
C LYS A 16 17.49 -29.72 -9.83
N GLU A 17 16.54 -29.92 -10.73
CA GLU A 17 15.87 -28.88 -11.53
C GLU A 17 15.04 -27.97 -10.64
N LEU A 18 14.26 -28.53 -9.71
CA LEU A 18 13.47 -27.74 -8.76
C LEU A 18 14.37 -26.91 -7.81
N ARG A 19 15.49 -27.48 -7.36
CA ARG A 19 16.47 -26.74 -6.54
C ARG A 19 17.18 -25.64 -7.34
N ALA A 20 17.48 -25.87 -8.62
CA ALA A 20 18.03 -24.84 -9.50
C ALA A 20 17.03 -23.70 -9.70
N TRP A 21 15.78 -24.04 -10.02
CA TRP A 21 14.69 -23.08 -10.16
C TRP A 21 14.51 -22.21 -8.90
N ALA A 22 14.53 -22.83 -7.71
CA ALA A 22 14.43 -22.10 -6.45
C ALA A 22 15.59 -21.11 -6.27
N ARG A 23 16.84 -21.50 -6.55
CA ARG A 23 18.01 -20.60 -6.48
C ARG A 23 17.88 -19.40 -7.43
N GLU A 24 17.33 -19.61 -8.62
CA GLU A 24 17.20 -18.55 -9.63
C GLU A 24 16.04 -17.60 -9.35
N ASN A 25 14.91 -18.11 -8.84
CA ASN A 25 13.66 -17.35 -8.76
C ASN A 25 13.32 -16.86 -7.35
N MET A 26 13.85 -17.51 -6.32
CA MET A 26 13.50 -17.25 -4.92
C MET A 26 14.58 -16.47 -4.17
N ILE A 27 15.47 -15.79 -4.89
CA ILE A 27 16.48 -14.88 -4.34
C ILE A 27 16.23 -13.48 -4.91
N VAL A 28 16.13 -12.48 -4.03
CA VAL A 28 15.93 -11.08 -4.42
C VAL A 28 17.06 -10.20 -3.89
N SER A 29 17.47 -9.20 -4.66
CA SER A 29 18.46 -8.22 -4.21
C SER A 29 17.90 -7.41 -3.04
N ASN A 30 18.69 -7.21 -1.98
CA ASN A 30 18.29 -6.39 -0.84
C ASN A 30 18.49 -4.89 -1.15
N PRO A 31 17.42 -4.08 -1.29
CA PRO A 31 17.57 -2.66 -1.61
C PRO A 31 18.24 -1.86 -0.50
N GLN A 32 18.15 -2.31 0.77
CA GLN A 32 18.83 -1.64 1.88
C GLN A 32 20.35 -1.84 1.80
N TYR A 33 20.80 -3.05 1.45
CA TYR A 33 22.22 -3.31 1.23
C TYR A 33 22.76 -2.41 0.12
N ARG A 34 22.11 -2.42 -1.05
CA ARG A 34 22.51 -1.60 -2.20
C ARG A 34 22.56 -0.10 -1.86
N LYS A 35 21.59 0.40 -1.09
CA LYS A 35 21.58 1.81 -0.63
C LYS A 35 22.70 2.12 0.36
N ARG A 36 23.07 1.19 1.25
CA ARG A 36 24.18 1.38 2.21
C ARG A 36 25.53 1.35 1.48
N GLU A 37 25.72 0.37 0.61
CA GLU A 37 26.91 0.22 -0.24
C GLU A 37 27.13 1.47 -1.12
N LEU A 38 26.09 1.94 -1.83
CA LEU A 38 26.17 3.16 -2.65
C LEU A 38 26.47 4.45 -1.85
N ARG A 39 26.25 4.44 -0.53
CA ARG A 39 26.47 5.60 0.35
C ARG A 39 27.74 5.47 1.18
N GLY A 40 28.57 4.44 0.95
CA GLY A 40 29.74 4.18 1.77
C GLY A 40 29.42 3.89 3.25
N LEU A 41 28.16 3.55 3.56
CA LEU A 41 27.73 3.27 4.94
C LEU A 41 28.12 1.85 5.34
N TRP A 42 28.50 1.67 6.61
CA TRP A 42 28.85 0.36 7.16
C TRP A 42 27.71 -0.66 6.94
N ILE A 43 28.03 -1.76 6.26
CA ILE A 43 27.06 -2.77 5.81
C ILE A 43 26.69 -3.79 6.89
N GLY A 44 27.55 -4.00 7.90
CA GLY A 44 27.30 -4.85 9.06
C GLY A 44 26.65 -6.20 8.72
N LYS A 45 25.60 -6.58 9.46
CA LYS A 45 24.81 -7.81 9.25
C LYS A 45 23.73 -7.69 8.16
N THR A 46 23.78 -6.66 7.31
CA THR A 46 22.76 -6.48 6.25
C THR A 46 23.05 -7.45 5.12
N PRO A 47 22.18 -8.43 4.83
CA PRO A 47 22.47 -9.40 3.77
C PRO A 47 22.33 -8.74 2.39
N LYS A 48 23.22 -9.09 1.45
CA LYS A 48 23.19 -8.61 0.06
C LYS A 48 21.94 -9.07 -0.71
N TYR A 49 21.47 -10.27 -0.38
CA TYR A 49 20.29 -10.89 -0.97
C TYR A 49 19.32 -11.34 0.13
N LEU A 50 18.04 -11.37 -0.19
CA LEU A 50 17.01 -11.97 0.64
C LEU A 50 16.61 -13.30 0.00
N CYS A 51 16.77 -14.38 0.77
CA CYS A 51 16.36 -15.72 0.37
C CYS A 51 14.89 -15.92 0.78
N LEU A 52 14.01 -16.15 -0.20
CA LEU A 52 12.57 -16.32 -0.01
C LEU A 52 12.17 -17.79 0.21
N TYR A 53 13.15 -18.69 0.20
CA TYR A 53 12.99 -20.12 0.48
C TYR A 53 13.99 -20.54 1.55
N ARG A 54 13.81 -21.72 2.12
CA ARG A 54 14.71 -22.28 3.14
C ARG A 54 15.05 -23.72 2.83
N ILE A 55 16.16 -24.19 3.42
CA ILE A 55 16.57 -25.58 3.41
C ILE A 55 16.58 -26.04 4.87
N ASP A 56 15.88 -27.13 5.15
CA ASP A 56 15.80 -27.74 6.48
C ASP A 56 16.29 -29.20 6.36
N GLY A 57 17.55 -29.44 6.73
CA GLY A 57 18.23 -30.68 6.39
C GLY A 57 18.34 -30.85 4.86
N SER A 58 17.72 -31.90 4.34
CA SER A 58 17.57 -32.14 2.89
C SER A 58 16.36 -31.47 2.27
N ASP A 59 15.42 -31.00 3.08
CA ASP A 59 14.09 -30.58 2.62
C ASP A 59 14.14 -29.18 2.02
N LEU A 60 13.47 -29.01 0.88
CA LEU A 60 13.27 -27.70 0.27
C LEU A 60 11.95 -27.11 0.77
N ILE A 61 12.01 -25.95 1.41
CA ILE A 61 10.85 -25.25 1.96
C ILE A 61 10.57 -24.00 1.12
N LEU A 62 9.40 -23.96 0.49
CA LEU A 62 8.95 -22.90 -0.39
C LEU A 62 7.67 -22.23 0.12
N PRO A 63 7.49 -20.92 -0.09
CA PRO A 63 6.22 -20.25 0.15
C PRO A 63 5.08 -20.82 -0.71
N THR A 64 3.85 -20.76 -0.22
CA THR A 64 2.66 -21.33 -0.89
C THR A 64 2.26 -20.65 -2.19
N GLY A 65 2.63 -19.37 -2.38
CA GLY A 65 2.29 -18.62 -3.59
C GLY A 65 3.00 -19.13 -4.85
N VAL A 66 4.05 -19.95 -4.72
CA VAL A 66 4.75 -20.56 -5.87
C VAL A 66 4.28 -21.98 -6.21
N GLY A 67 3.18 -22.45 -5.61
CA GLY A 67 2.70 -23.83 -5.78
C GLY A 67 2.46 -24.22 -7.25
N LYS A 68 1.96 -23.31 -8.09
CA LYS A 68 1.75 -23.57 -9.53
C LYS A 68 3.06 -23.80 -10.27
N GLN A 69 4.10 -23.04 -9.94
CA GLN A 69 5.45 -23.20 -10.49
C GLN A 69 6.12 -24.47 -9.98
N VAL A 70 5.90 -24.85 -8.73
CA VAL A 70 6.40 -26.13 -8.19
C VAL A 70 5.75 -27.31 -8.90
N ARG A 71 4.44 -27.23 -9.20
CA ARG A 71 3.68 -28.30 -9.84
C ARG A 71 4.27 -28.78 -11.17
N GLN A 72 4.96 -27.90 -11.92
CA GLN A 72 5.57 -28.28 -13.20
C GLN A 72 6.73 -29.28 -13.06
N PHE A 73 7.29 -29.44 -11.86
CA PHE A 73 8.36 -30.38 -11.57
C PHE A 73 7.84 -31.72 -11.01
N LEU A 74 6.55 -31.79 -10.68
CA LEU A 74 5.94 -32.97 -10.08
C LEU A 74 5.50 -33.96 -11.15
N THR A 75 5.55 -35.24 -10.80
CA THR A 75 5.12 -36.39 -11.59
C THR A 75 3.98 -37.12 -10.87
N PRO A 76 3.19 -37.97 -11.56
CA PRO A 76 2.16 -38.78 -10.92
C PRO A 76 2.66 -39.74 -9.83
N ALA A 77 3.97 -40.04 -9.82
CA ALA A 77 4.60 -40.91 -8.81
C ALA A 77 4.90 -40.17 -7.50
N ASP A 78 4.85 -38.84 -7.48
CA ASP A 78 5.13 -38.04 -6.29
C ASP A 78 3.97 -38.09 -5.29
N ARG A 79 4.31 -38.17 -4.00
CA ARG A 79 3.31 -38.20 -2.93
C ARG A 79 3.01 -36.77 -2.48
N ILE A 80 1.73 -36.41 -2.47
CA ILE A 80 1.27 -35.09 -2.03
C ILE A 80 0.37 -35.27 -0.80
N SER A 81 0.72 -34.61 0.30
CA SER A 81 -0.13 -34.47 1.48
C SER A 81 -0.51 -33.00 1.70
N VAL A 82 -1.72 -32.78 2.18
CA VAL A 82 -2.26 -31.43 2.42
C VAL A 82 -2.67 -31.32 3.88
N ASN A 83 -2.04 -30.39 4.59
CA ASN A 83 -2.30 -30.10 6.00
C ASN A 83 -2.58 -28.59 6.14
N LEU A 84 -3.78 -28.21 5.72
CA LEU A 84 -4.29 -26.84 5.73
C LEU A 84 -5.47 -26.76 6.68
N ALA A 85 -5.76 -25.55 7.17
CA ALA A 85 -6.94 -25.27 7.96
C ALA A 85 -8.22 -25.69 7.22
N ASP A 86 -9.15 -26.28 7.98
CA ASP A 86 -10.50 -26.61 7.53
C ASP A 86 -11.49 -26.38 8.67
N ASN A 87 -12.04 -25.17 8.74
CA ASN A 87 -13.00 -24.76 9.77
C ASN A 87 -14.46 -24.98 9.33
N GLY A 88 -14.71 -25.80 8.29
CA GLY A 88 -16.04 -26.00 7.73
C GLY A 88 -16.51 -24.86 6.83
N ILE A 89 -17.75 -24.97 6.34
CA ILE A 89 -18.42 -23.93 5.55
C ILE A 89 -19.25 -23.06 6.50
N LEU A 90 -19.16 -21.74 6.32
CA LEU A 90 -19.84 -20.73 7.11
C LEU A 90 -20.85 -19.99 6.23
N ASP A 91 -22.00 -19.67 6.82
CA ASP A 91 -23.07 -18.89 6.18
C ASP A 91 -22.85 -17.38 6.43
N TYR A 92 -22.48 -16.65 5.38
CA TYR A 92 -22.34 -15.20 5.43
C TYR A 92 -23.68 -14.53 5.15
N GLN A 93 -24.42 -14.21 6.21
CA GLN A 93 -25.73 -13.57 6.14
C GLN A 93 -25.59 -12.09 5.74
N GLY A 94 -25.65 -11.81 4.45
CA GLY A 94 -25.59 -10.46 3.90
C GLY A 94 -25.50 -10.44 2.38
N ASN A 95 -26.12 -9.45 1.73
CA ASN A 95 -25.94 -9.22 0.30
C ASN A 95 -24.92 -8.09 0.08
N ILE A 96 -23.85 -8.39 -0.64
CA ILE A 96 -22.82 -7.41 -0.98
C ILE A 96 -23.09 -6.97 -2.43
N PRO A 97 -23.63 -5.77 -2.65
CA PRO A 97 -23.94 -5.32 -4.00
C PRO A 97 -22.63 -5.12 -4.76
N LEU A 98 -22.48 -5.77 -5.92
CA LEU A 98 -21.32 -5.62 -6.77
C LEU A 98 -21.73 -5.00 -8.10
N TYR A 99 -20.81 -4.27 -8.73
CA TYR A 99 -20.92 -3.94 -10.15
C TYR A 99 -20.43 -5.12 -10.99
N ASP A 100 -20.87 -5.22 -12.25
CA ASP A 100 -20.51 -6.33 -13.15
C ASP A 100 -18.99 -6.61 -13.18
N TYR A 101 -18.17 -5.57 -13.32
CA TYR A 101 -16.69 -5.69 -13.31
C TYR A 101 -16.12 -6.22 -11.99
N GLN A 102 -16.83 -6.03 -10.88
CA GLN A 102 -16.47 -6.53 -9.57
C GLN A 102 -16.86 -8.00 -9.41
N GLU A 103 -18.01 -8.40 -9.97
CA GLU A 103 -18.44 -9.80 -9.98
C GLU A 103 -17.46 -10.67 -10.77
N GLU A 104 -17.07 -10.23 -11.97
CA GLU A 104 -16.03 -10.90 -12.77
C GLU A 104 -14.72 -11.06 -11.99
N ALA A 105 -14.30 -10.00 -11.30
CA ALA A 105 -13.09 -10.01 -10.49
C ALA A 105 -13.18 -11.02 -9.33
N VAL A 106 -14.32 -11.07 -8.62
CA VAL A 106 -14.53 -12.00 -7.51
C VAL A 106 -14.58 -13.44 -8.01
N GLU A 107 -15.30 -13.70 -9.10
CA GLU A 107 -15.42 -15.04 -9.68
C GLU A 107 -14.08 -15.55 -10.20
N ALA A 108 -13.28 -14.71 -10.87
CA ALA A 108 -11.93 -15.08 -11.29
C ALA A 108 -11.03 -15.46 -10.11
N MET A 109 -11.13 -14.74 -8.99
CA MET A 109 -10.34 -14.99 -7.79
C MET A 109 -10.79 -16.24 -7.02
N ARG A 110 -12.08 -16.59 -7.07
CA ARG A 110 -12.66 -17.77 -6.39
C ARG A 110 -12.03 -19.10 -6.83
N HIS A 111 -11.61 -19.19 -8.09
CA HIS A 111 -11.09 -20.43 -8.70
C HIS A 111 -9.62 -20.73 -8.42
N VAL A 112 -8.94 -19.89 -7.63
CA VAL A 112 -7.51 -20.06 -7.31
C VAL A 112 -7.28 -20.08 -5.80
N SER A 113 -6.24 -20.78 -5.34
CA SER A 113 -5.89 -20.79 -3.91
C SER A 113 -5.00 -19.62 -3.49
N CYS A 114 -4.19 -19.11 -4.40
CA CYS A 114 -3.28 -17.99 -4.16
C CYS A 114 -3.37 -17.03 -5.34
N GLY A 115 -3.54 -15.74 -5.08
CA GLY A 115 -3.49 -14.73 -6.13
C GLY A 115 -3.56 -13.30 -5.64
N ILE A 116 -3.26 -12.37 -6.54
CA ILE A 116 -3.44 -10.94 -6.32
C ILE A 116 -4.54 -10.42 -7.23
N LEU A 117 -5.53 -9.76 -6.62
CA LEU A 117 -6.50 -8.92 -7.32
C LEU A 117 -5.92 -7.50 -7.43
N GLN A 118 -5.56 -7.11 -8.65
CA GLN A 118 -5.11 -5.77 -8.95
C GLN A 118 -6.31 -4.90 -9.34
N SER A 119 -6.52 -3.78 -8.66
CA SER A 119 -7.63 -2.88 -9.03
C SER A 119 -7.33 -1.41 -8.70
N PRO A 120 -7.70 -0.44 -9.55
CA PRO A 120 -7.38 0.97 -9.31
C PRO A 120 -8.04 1.51 -8.03
N CYS A 121 -7.53 2.62 -7.50
CA CYS A 121 -8.17 3.31 -6.38
C CYS A 121 -9.61 3.72 -6.75
N GLY A 122 -10.56 3.54 -5.84
CA GLY A 122 -11.98 3.83 -6.11
C GLY A 122 -12.76 2.70 -6.79
N SER A 123 -12.11 1.62 -7.22
CA SER A 123 -12.77 0.44 -7.81
C SER A 123 -13.61 -0.40 -6.84
N GLY A 124 -13.60 -0.10 -5.54
CA GLY A 124 -14.25 -0.92 -4.51
C GLY A 124 -13.43 -2.16 -4.11
N LYS A 125 -12.09 -2.06 -4.10
CA LYS A 125 -11.16 -3.15 -3.74
C LYS A 125 -11.54 -3.89 -2.45
N THR A 126 -11.74 -3.16 -1.36
CA THR A 126 -12.12 -3.73 -0.06
C THR A 126 -13.44 -4.49 -0.15
N GLN A 127 -14.41 -3.97 -0.91
CA GLN A 127 -15.70 -4.61 -1.12
C GLN A 127 -15.59 -5.92 -1.93
N MET A 128 -14.79 -5.92 -3.00
CA MET A 128 -14.47 -7.16 -3.73
C MET A 128 -13.80 -8.21 -2.83
N GLY A 129 -12.88 -7.79 -1.96
CA GLY A 129 -12.26 -8.71 -1.00
C GLY A 129 -13.25 -9.30 0.01
N ILE A 130 -14.17 -8.48 0.52
CA ILE A 130 -15.24 -8.93 1.44
C ILE A 130 -16.20 -9.87 0.72
N ALA A 131 -16.56 -9.58 -0.53
CA ALA A 131 -17.38 -10.46 -1.35
C ALA A 131 -16.69 -11.79 -1.67
N LEU A 132 -15.38 -11.77 -1.95
CA LEU A 132 -14.59 -12.98 -2.12
C LEU A 132 -14.58 -13.83 -0.83
N ALA A 133 -14.41 -13.21 0.34
CA ALA A 133 -14.49 -13.90 1.62
C ALA A 133 -15.85 -14.58 1.84
N ALA A 134 -16.94 -13.86 1.57
CA ALA A 134 -18.30 -14.36 1.68
C ALA A 134 -18.58 -15.53 0.72
N THR A 135 -18.17 -15.36 -0.55
CA THR A 135 -18.35 -16.36 -1.63
C THR A 135 -17.61 -17.67 -1.34
N LEU A 136 -16.46 -17.58 -0.69
CA LEU A 136 -15.73 -18.77 -0.26
C LEU A 136 -16.42 -19.48 0.91
N GLY A 137 -17.20 -18.76 1.73
CA GLY A 137 -17.94 -19.34 2.84
C GLY A 137 -17.01 -19.96 3.90
N ARG A 138 -15.86 -19.33 4.17
CA ARG A 138 -14.82 -19.87 5.07
C ARG A 138 -14.36 -18.83 6.09
N LYS A 139 -13.63 -19.26 7.11
CA LYS A 139 -13.14 -18.37 8.17
C LYS A 139 -11.93 -17.57 7.69
N VAL A 140 -11.97 -16.25 7.84
CA VAL A 140 -11.06 -15.31 7.16
C VAL A 140 -10.25 -14.47 8.15
N LEU A 141 -8.95 -14.32 7.86
CA LEU A 141 -8.08 -13.31 8.45
C LEU A 141 -7.85 -12.19 7.43
N TRP A 142 -8.35 -11.00 7.74
CA TRP A 142 -8.11 -9.78 6.98
C TRP A 142 -6.91 -9.02 7.57
N ILE A 143 -5.83 -8.93 6.79
CA ILE A 143 -4.58 -8.30 7.20
C ILE A 143 -4.44 -6.92 6.56
N THR A 144 -4.22 -5.91 7.38
CA THR A 144 -3.83 -4.56 6.92
C THR A 144 -2.44 -4.18 7.47
N HIS A 145 -1.90 -3.06 7.00
CA HIS A 145 -0.62 -2.54 7.48
C HIS A 145 -0.77 -1.43 8.53
N THR A 146 -1.96 -0.87 8.72
CA THR A 146 -2.23 0.15 9.74
C THR A 146 -3.60 0.02 10.37
N GLN A 147 -3.72 0.64 11.54
CA GLN A 147 -4.93 0.61 12.34
C GLN A 147 -6.10 1.30 11.65
N ASP A 148 -5.86 2.41 10.94
CA ASP A 148 -6.93 3.13 10.23
C ASP A 148 -7.57 2.25 9.15
N LEU A 149 -6.75 1.56 8.35
CA LEU A 149 -7.25 0.63 7.34
C LEU A 149 -7.95 -0.58 7.94
N LEU A 150 -7.48 -1.06 9.10
CA LEU A 150 -8.15 -2.12 9.84
C LEU A 150 -9.58 -1.68 10.20
N VAL A 151 -9.71 -0.51 10.82
CA VAL A 151 -11.01 0.05 11.24
C VAL A 151 -11.91 0.28 10.03
N GLN A 152 -11.40 0.86 8.95
CA GLN A 152 -12.18 1.09 7.71
C GLN A 152 -12.65 -0.20 7.06
N SER A 153 -11.77 -1.22 6.96
CA SER A 153 -12.14 -2.51 6.37
C SER A 153 -13.16 -3.24 7.23
N ARG A 154 -13.02 -3.17 8.56
CA ARG A 154 -13.99 -3.74 9.51
C ARG A 154 -15.35 -3.05 9.42
N ALA A 155 -15.38 -1.72 9.46
CA ALA A 155 -16.61 -0.95 9.33
C ALA A 155 -17.32 -1.24 7.99
N ARG A 156 -16.55 -1.45 6.92
CA ARG A 156 -17.10 -1.88 5.62
C ARG A 156 -17.73 -3.26 5.68
N ALA A 157 -17.17 -4.21 6.43
CA ALA A 157 -17.76 -5.53 6.60
C ALA A 157 -18.99 -5.50 7.54
N GLU A 158 -18.98 -4.65 8.56
CA GLU A 158 -20.13 -4.43 9.47
C GLU A 158 -21.38 -3.88 8.74
N GLN A 159 -21.22 -3.31 7.54
CA GLN A 159 -22.35 -2.92 6.68
C GLN A 159 -23.11 -4.13 6.11
N TYR A 160 -22.47 -5.29 6.02
CA TYR A 160 -23.02 -6.49 5.38
C TYR A 160 -23.22 -7.65 6.34
N PHE A 161 -22.42 -7.72 7.42
CA PHE A 161 -22.44 -8.85 8.35
C PHE A 161 -22.65 -8.38 9.80
N PRO A 162 -23.31 -9.19 10.64
CA PRO A 162 -23.49 -8.86 12.05
C PRO A 162 -22.15 -8.66 12.78
N ALA A 163 -22.04 -7.62 13.60
CA ALA A 163 -20.79 -7.20 14.22
C ALA A 163 -20.17 -8.27 15.14
N GLU A 164 -20.99 -9.13 15.73
CA GLU A 164 -20.61 -10.27 16.57
C GLU A 164 -19.86 -11.37 15.79
N THR A 165 -20.05 -11.44 14.47
CA THR A 165 -19.31 -12.37 13.61
C THR A 165 -17.89 -11.89 13.31
N LEU A 166 -17.61 -10.61 13.61
CA LEU A 166 -16.39 -9.90 13.23
C LEU A 166 -15.48 -9.69 14.44
N GLY A 167 -14.27 -10.24 14.36
CA GLY A 167 -13.22 -10.10 15.35
C GLY A 167 -12.20 -9.02 14.99
N ALA A 168 -11.40 -8.62 15.97
CA ALA A 168 -10.22 -7.80 15.73
C ALA A 168 -9.06 -8.23 16.64
N ILE A 169 -7.85 -8.19 16.08
CA ILE A 169 -6.60 -8.38 16.80
C ILE A 169 -5.86 -7.03 16.79
N THR A 170 -5.83 -6.38 17.95
CA THR A 170 -5.16 -5.10 18.18
C THR A 170 -4.16 -5.23 19.33
N ALA A 171 -3.37 -4.18 19.59
CA ALA A 171 -2.41 -4.19 20.68
C ALA A 171 -3.11 -4.54 22.03
N GLY A 172 -2.75 -5.68 22.61
CA GLY A 172 -3.26 -6.14 23.90
C GLY A 172 -4.62 -6.87 23.88
N LYS A 173 -5.28 -7.03 22.72
CA LYS A 173 -6.58 -7.73 22.64
C LYS A 173 -6.64 -8.62 21.40
N VAL A 174 -6.88 -9.92 21.62
CA VAL A 174 -7.11 -10.91 20.57
C VAL A 174 -8.57 -11.32 20.63
N GLN A 175 -9.38 -10.86 19.68
CA GLN A 175 -10.76 -11.29 19.52
C GLN A 175 -10.91 -11.93 18.15
N ILE A 176 -11.05 -13.25 18.12
CA ILE A 176 -11.24 -14.02 16.89
C ILE A 176 -12.74 -13.99 16.53
N GLY A 177 -13.06 -13.51 15.34
CA GLY A 177 -14.44 -13.54 14.83
C GLY A 177 -14.84 -14.97 14.47
N SER A 178 -16.14 -15.27 14.47
CA SER A 178 -16.63 -16.56 13.96
C SER A 178 -16.43 -16.66 12.45
N HIS A 179 -16.54 -15.53 11.73
CA HIS A 179 -16.42 -15.47 10.27
C HIS A 179 -15.13 -14.76 9.84
N MET A 180 -14.94 -13.52 10.27
CA MET A 180 -13.84 -12.66 9.82
C MET A 180 -13.11 -12.05 11.01
N THR A 181 -11.78 -12.05 10.97
CA THR A 181 -10.93 -11.37 11.95
C THR A 181 -10.07 -10.32 11.26
N PHE A 182 -10.07 -9.08 11.76
CA PHE A 182 -9.27 -7.99 11.23
C PHE A 182 -8.01 -7.75 12.08
N ALA A 183 -6.84 -7.66 11.46
CA ALA A 183 -5.59 -7.50 12.18
C ALA A 183 -4.55 -6.70 11.41
N THR A 184 -3.66 -6.01 12.13
CA THR A 184 -2.47 -5.43 11.51
C THR A 184 -1.31 -6.43 11.51
N ILE A 185 -0.51 -6.42 10.46
CA ILE A 185 0.66 -7.31 10.35
C ILE A 185 1.63 -7.16 11.53
N GLN A 186 1.80 -5.93 12.05
CA GLN A 186 2.70 -5.62 13.16
C GLN A 186 2.20 -6.23 14.47
N THR A 187 0.89 -6.30 14.66
CA THR A 187 0.28 -6.94 15.83
C THR A 187 0.42 -8.46 15.73
N LEU A 188 0.06 -9.04 14.58
CA LEU A 188 0.19 -10.48 14.33
C LEU A 188 1.63 -10.99 14.53
N CYS A 189 2.62 -10.23 14.07
CA CYS A 189 4.03 -10.60 14.18
C CYS A 189 4.52 -10.71 15.65
N LYS A 190 3.82 -10.09 16.61
CA LYS A 190 4.14 -10.16 18.05
C LYS A 190 3.46 -11.33 18.75
N LEU A 191 2.52 -12.01 18.11
CA LEU A 191 1.83 -13.16 18.68
C LEU A 191 2.64 -14.44 18.51
N ASP A 192 2.35 -15.40 19.37
CA ASP A 192 2.68 -16.81 19.16
C ASP A 192 1.68 -17.40 18.15
N LEU A 193 2.04 -17.30 16.86
CA LEU A 193 1.16 -17.68 15.75
C LEU A 193 0.94 -19.18 15.63
N GLU A 194 1.77 -20.00 16.29
CA GLU A 194 1.62 -21.46 16.31
C GLU A 194 0.26 -21.86 16.89
N ARG A 195 -0.18 -21.15 17.93
CA ARG A 195 -1.49 -21.34 18.58
C ARG A 195 -2.67 -21.08 17.63
N TYR A 196 -2.43 -20.31 16.58
CA TYR A 196 -3.44 -19.91 15.60
C TYR A 196 -3.23 -20.55 14.22
N ARG A 197 -2.33 -21.55 14.13
CA ARG A 197 -1.91 -22.17 12.86
C ARG A 197 -3.08 -22.54 11.96
N ASN A 198 -4.13 -23.14 12.53
CA ASN A 198 -5.29 -23.65 11.79
C ASN A 198 -6.57 -22.80 11.97
N THR A 199 -6.46 -21.59 12.53
CA THR A 199 -7.64 -20.78 12.90
C THR A 199 -8.39 -20.17 11.73
N TRP A 200 -7.72 -19.95 10.60
CA TRP A 200 -8.31 -19.31 9.41
C TRP A 200 -8.01 -20.10 8.16
N ASP A 201 -9.03 -20.30 7.32
CA ASP A 201 -8.89 -20.97 6.03
C ASP A 201 -8.48 -19.99 4.93
N VAL A 202 -8.78 -18.70 5.10
CA VAL A 202 -8.52 -17.64 4.12
C VAL A 202 -7.71 -16.54 4.77
N ILE A 203 -6.66 -16.07 4.11
CA ILE A 203 -5.98 -14.82 4.43
C ILE A 203 -6.17 -13.85 3.27
N ILE A 204 -6.66 -12.64 3.56
CA ILE A 204 -6.75 -11.54 2.61
C ILE A 204 -5.85 -10.41 3.08
N VAL A 205 -4.91 -10.00 2.25
CA VAL A 205 -3.95 -8.95 2.56
C VAL A 205 -4.30 -7.69 1.78
N ASP A 206 -4.77 -6.66 2.48
CA ASP A 206 -5.05 -5.37 1.86
C ASP A 206 -3.77 -4.52 1.71
N GLU A 207 -3.70 -3.81 0.59
CA GLU A 207 -2.52 -3.07 0.12
C GLU A 207 -1.23 -3.91 0.18
N CYS A 208 -1.29 -5.14 -0.33
CA CYS A 208 -0.21 -6.14 -0.19
C CYS A 208 1.14 -5.67 -0.76
N HIS A 209 1.15 -4.69 -1.67
CA HIS A 209 2.37 -4.07 -2.21
C HIS A 209 3.24 -3.39 -1.13
N ARG A 210 2.63 -2.97 -0.01
CA ARG A 210 3.31 -2.28 1.09
C ARG A 210 4.03 -3.23 2.04
N LEU A 211 3.59 -4.47 2.14
CA LEU A 211 4.20 -5.48 3.02
C LEU A 211 5.59 -5.94 2.55
N ALA A 212 5.94 -5.65 1.29
CA ALA A 212 7.30 -5.82 0.79
C ALA A 212 8.17 -4.53 0.87
N GLY A 213 7.70 -3.48 1.55
CA GLY A 213 8.28 -2.11 1.54
C GLY A 213 9.74 -2.00 2.00
N SER A 214 10.17 -2.91 2.87
CA SER A 214 11.51 -2.99 3.43
C SER A 214 11.82 -4.43 3.83
N PRO A 215 13.11 -4.82 3.95
CA PRO A 215 13.51 -6.11 4.50
C PRO A 215 12.79 -6.47 5.81
N THR A 216 12.68 -5.52 6.75
CA THR A 216 11.94 -5.74 8.01
C THR A 216 10.47 -6.06 7.78
N GLN A 217 9.80 -5.33 6.87
CA GLN A 217 8.40 -5.62 6.52
C GLN A 217 8.25 -6.98 5.84
N VAL A 218 9.18 -7.35 4.95
CA VAL A 218 9.21 -8.67 4.32
C VAL A 218 9.36 -9.76 5.37
N THR A 219 10.29 -9.63 6.32
CA THR A 219 10.47 -10.60 7.40
C THR A 219 9.22 -10.74 8.25
N MET A 220 8.58 -9.62 8.67
CA MET A 220 7.32 -9.67 9.43
C MET A 220 6.22 -10.35 8.62
N PHE A 221 6.11 -10.02 7.33
CA PHE A 221 5.11 -10.57 6.46
C PHE A 221 5.29 -12.09 6.26
N TYR A 222 6.52 -12.53 5.99
CA TYR A 222 6.84 -13.95 5.85
C TYR A 222 6.61 -14.71 7.15
N LYS A 223 7.00 -14.15 8.31
CA LYS A 223 6.72 -14.76 9.61
C LYS A 223 5.23 -15.08 9.76
N VAL A 224 4.36 -14.12 9.46
CA VAL A 224 2.91 -14.31 9.59
C VAL A 224 2.40 -15.32 8.58
N MET A 225 2.70 -15.11 7.29
CA MET A 225 2.13 -15.90 6.21
C MET A 225 2.62 -17.36 6.18
N ASN A 226 3.82 -17.62 6.70
CA ASN A 226 4.42 -18.95 6.75
C ASN A 226 4.13 -19.67 8.09
N SER A 227 3.44 -19.03 9.03
CA SER A 227 2.99 -19.69 10.28
C SER A 227 1.55 -20.19 10.20
N LEU A 228 0.74 -19.61 9.31
CA LEU A 228 -0.69 -19.90 9.21
C LEU A 228 -0.98 -20.83 8.03
N ALA A 229 -1.66 -21.94 8.31
CA ALA A 229 -1.98 -23.01 7.37
C ALA A 229 -3.22 -22.70 6.51
N ALA A 230 -3.47 -21.42 6.20
CA ALA A 230 -4.62 -21.01 5.43
C ALA A 230 -4.59 -21.61 4.02
N ARG A 231 -5.72 -22.16 3.59
CA ARG A 231 -5.93 -22.75 2.28
C ARG A 231 -5.89 -21.71 1.17
N TYR A 232 -6.42 -20.52 1.44
CA TYR A 232 -6.48 -19.42 0.49
C TYR A 232 -5.63 -18.24 0.98
N LYS A 233 -4.79 -17.67 0.12
CA LYS A 233 -3.95 -16.51 0.44
C LYS A 233 -4.02 -15.49 -0.69
N TYR A 234 -4.79 -14.43 -0.46
CA TYR A 234 -5.04 -13.39 -1.45
C TYR A 234 -4.36 -12.08 -1.11
N GLY A 235 -3.95 -11.35 -2.14
CA GLY A 235 -3.54 -9.95 -2.04
C GLY A 235 -4.50 -9.03 -2.77
N LEU A 236 -4.79 -7.88 -2.17
CA LEU A 236 -5.50 -6.79 -2.81
C LEU A 236 -4.52 -5.63 -2.98
N SER A 237 -4.39 -5.10 -4.19
CA SER A 237 -3.50 -3.94 -4.41
C SER A 237 -3.89 -3.09 -5.59
N ALA A 238 -3.64 -1.77 -5.52
CA ALA A 238 -3.78 -0.90 -6.70
C ALA A 238 -2.59 -1.02 -7.67
N THR A 239 -1.43 -1.38 -7.14
CA THR A 239 -0.21 -1.49 -7.93
C THR A 239 0.57 -2.73 -7.52
N VAL A 240 1.08 -3.45 -8.52
CA VAL A 240 2.09 -4.50 -8.32
C VAL A 240 3.45 -4.08 -8.87
N HIS A 241 3.59 -2.82 -9.30
CA HIS A 241 4.88 -2.33 -9.80
C HIS A 241 5.69 -1.70 -8.68
N ARG A 242 6.93 -2.19 -8.53
CA ARG A 242 7.93 -1.60 -7.63
C ARG A 242 9.27 -1.47 -8.33
N SER A 243 9.85 -0.28 -8.23
CA SER A 243 11.16 0.02 -8.84
C SER A 243 12.34 -0.68 -8.17
N ASP A 244 12.14 -1.25 -6.97
CA ASP A 244 13.18 -1.93 -6.21
C ASP A 244 13.16 -3.46 -6.37
N GLY A 245 12.27 -4.01 -7.21
CA GLY A 245 12.18 -5.44 -7.49
C GLY A 245 11.57 -6.29 -6.35
N MET A 246 11.25 -5.67 -5.21
CA MET A 246 10.78 -6.39 -4.02
C MET A 246 9.38 -6.99 -4.16
N ILE A 247 8.63 -6.64 -5.21
CA ILE A 247 7.33 -7.26 -5.50
C ILE A 247 7.44 -8.78 -5.66
N LYS A 248 8.60 -9.30 -6.12
CA LYS A 248 8.85 -10.75 -6.20
C LYS A 248 8.60 -11.45 -4.86
N SER A 249 8.93 -10.79 -3.74
CA SER A 249 8.67 -11.34 -2.40
C SER A 249 7.17 -11.44 -2.07
N THR A 250 6.35 -10.52 -2.58
CA THR A 250 4.89 -10.58 -2.45
C THR A 250 4.32 -11.72 -3.28
N PHE A 251 4.75 -11.86 -4.55
CA PHE A 251 4.29 -12.93 -5.43
C PHE A 251 4.66 -14.32 -4.93
N ALA A 252 5.82 -14.47 -4.29
CA ALA A 252 6.22 -15.74 -3.72
C ALA A 252 5.21 -16.26 -2.68
N VAL A 253 4.65 -15.37 -1.85
CA VAL A 253 3.73 -15.76 -0.77
C VAL A 253 2.27 -15.80 -1.21
N LEU A 254 1.84 -14.79 -1.97
CA LEU A 254 0.44 -14.59 -2.35
C LEU A 254 0.12 -15.11 -3.75
N GLY A 255 1.10 -15.46 -4.57
CA GLY A 255 0.88 -15.83 -5.97
C GLY A 255 0.89 -14.64 -6.94
N PRO A 256 0.74 -14.90 -8.25
CA PRO A 256 0.77 -13.88 -9.30
C PRO A 256 -0.50 -13.01 -9.29
N VAL A 257 -0.53 -11.97 -10.12
CA VAL A 257 -1.78 -11.27 -10.44
C VAL A 257 -2.69 -12.23 -11.21
N ILE A 258 -3.90 -12.43 -10.71
CA ILE A 258 -4.89 -13.33 -11.31
C ILE A 258 -5.90 -12.53 -12.11
N TYR A 259 -6.32 -11.39 -11.58
CA TYR A 259 -7.23 -10.49 -12.26
C TYR A 259 -6.78 -9.04 -12.07
N LYS A 260 -6.81 -8.27 -13.16
CA LYS A 260 -6.63 -6.82 -13.14
C LYS A 260 -7.95 -6.19 -13.58
N VAL A 261 -8.60 -5.46 -12.67
CA VAL A 261 -9.77 -4.65 -13.01
C VAL A 261 -9.36 -3.62 -14.07
N PRO A 262 -10.06 -3.56 -15.22
CA PRO A 262 -9.80 -2.58 -16.26
C PRO A 262 -9.87 -1.15 -15.71
N ASP A 263 -8.97 -0.29 -16.15
CA ASP A 263 -8.91 1.09 -15.68
C ASP A 263 -10.16 1.88 -16.17
N GLU A 264 -10.74 1.45 -17.29
CA GLU A 264 -11.96 2.00 -17.90
C GLU A 264 -13.21 1.71 -17.06
N ALA A 265 -13.25 0.60 -16.31
CA ALA A 265 -14.40 0.21 -15.49
C ALA A 265 -14.68 1.18 -14.32
N VAL A 266 -13.71 2.05 -14.01
CA VAL A 266 -13.85 3.12 -13.00
C VAL A 266 -13.83 4.52 -13.60
N ALA A 267 -13.76 4.65 -14.93
CA ALA A 267 -13.67 5.94 -15.61
C ALA A 267 -14.91 6.80 -15.31
N ASP A 268 -16.10 6.22 -15.24
CA ASP A 268 -17.33 6.99 -14.96
C ASP A 268 -17.44 7.48 -13.52
N LYS A 269 -16.66 6.92 -12.59
CA LYS A 269 -16.63 7.33 -11.17
C LYS A 269 -15.49 8.30 -10.85
N THR A 270 -14.60 8.51 -11.82
CA THR A 270 -13.45 9.38 -11.69
C THR A 270 -13.50 10.47 -12.76
N MET A 271 -12.85 11.60 -12.50
CA MET A 271 -12.64 12.65 -13.49
C MET A 271 -11.15 12.72 -13.80
N LYS A 272 -10.84 13.11 -15.03
CA LYS A 272 -9.45 13.30 -15.44
C LYS A 272 -8.85 14.45 -14.66
N VAL A 273 -7.69 14.21 -14.05
CA VAL A 273 -6.93 15.23 -13.34
C VAL A 273 -6.05 15.96 -14.33
N ARG A 274 -6.14 17.29 -14.36
CA ARG A 274 -5.23 18.15 -15.13
C ARG A 274 -3.96 18.41 -14.33
N ILE A 275 -2.81 18.14 -14.92
CA ILE A 275 -1.50 18.40 -14.33
C ILE A 275 -1.04 19.78 -14.77
N CYS A 276 -0.79 20.66 -13.80
CA CYS A 276 -0.20 21.97 -14.00
C CYS A 276 1.23 21.95 -13.45
N ARG A 277 2.24 21.94 -14.33
CA ARG A 277 3.63 22.18 -13.91
C ARG A 277 3.74 23.60 -13.36
N ARG A 278 4.33 23.74 -12.18
CA ARG A 278 4.63 25.03 -11.53
C ARG A 278 6.13 25.17 -11.33
N ASP A 279 6.76 25.94 -12.20
CA ASP A 279 8.19 26.24 -12.09
C ASP A 279 8.43 27.26 -10.97
N THR A 280 9.29 26.92 -10.02
CA THR A 280 9.59 27.78 -8.87
C THR A 280 10.77 28.73 -9.12
N GLY A 281 11.58 28.45 -10.15
CA GLY A 281 12.82 29.19 -10.44
C GLY A 281 13.96 28.92 -9.45
N ILE A 282 13.74 28.13 -8.40
CA ILE A 282 14.75 27.88 -7.36
C ILE A 282 15.88 27.02 -7.90
N GLU A 283 17.09 27.56 -7.92
CA GLU A 283 18.31 26.86 -8.29
C GLU A 283 18.93 26.10 -7.10
N ILE A 284 19.99 25.34 -7.35
CA ILE A 284 20.62 24.50 -6.33
C ILE A 284 21.54 25.31 -5.41
N GLY A 285 21.30 25.24 -4.10
CA GLY A 285 22.22 25.76 -3.08
C GLY A 285 23.47 24.89 -2.91
N ARG A 286 24.63 25.51 -2.60
CA ARG A 286 25.90 24.79 -2.35
C ARG A 286 25.80 23.82 -1.17
N GLU A 287 25.00 24.15 -0.16
CA GLU A 287 24.70 23.32 1.01
C GLU A 287 24.04 21.98 0.62
N CYS A 288 23.40 21.91 -0.55
CA CYS A 288 22.78 20.70 -1.07
C CYS A 288 23.78 19.74 -1.74
N LEU A 289 25.03 20.14 -1.90
CA LEU A 289 26.07 19.41 -2.63
C LEU A 289 27.17 18.95 -1.69
N ASP A 290 27.70 17.75 -1.94
CA ASP A 290 28.98 17.29 -1.40
C ASP A 290 30.15 17.91 -2.19
N THR A 291 31.37 17.71 -1.71
CA THR A 291 32.59 18.25 -2.33
C THR A 291 32.83 17.74 -3.76
N ASP A 292 32.29 16.58 -4.09
CA ASP A 292 32.34 15.96 -5.42
C ASP A 292 31.15 16.36 -6.33
N GLY A 293 30.25 17.23 -5.85
CA GLY A 293 29.03 17.63 -6.57
C GLY A 293 27.87 16.64 -6.43
N THR A 294 27.98 15.61 -5.58
CA THR A 294 26.88 14.69 -5.30
C THR A 294 25.76 15.38 -4.52
N LEU A 295 24.51 15.14 -4.92
CA LEU A 295 23.34 15.75 -4.28
C LEU A 295 23.01 15.08 -2.93
N LYS A 296 23.07 15.88 -1.85
CA LYS A 296 22.53 15.53 -0.53
C LYS A 296 21.03 15.73 -0.49
N TYR A 297 20.27 14.67 -0.80
CA TYR A 297 18.80 14.72 -0.83
C TYR A 297 18.15 15.26 0.45
N ASN A 298 18.67 14.90 1.63
CA ASN A 298 18.09 15.39 2.89
C ASN A 298 18.28 16.90 3.06
N GLU A 299 19.46 17.43 2.72
CA GLU A 299 19.74 18.87 2.73
C GLU A 299 18.92 19.60 1.68
N LEU A 300 18.76 19.03 0.48
CA LEU A 300 17.85 19.57 -0.54
C LEU A 300 16.42 19.74 0.00
N LEU A 301 15.90 18.76 0.74
CA LEU A 301 14.55 18.88 1.33
C LEU A 301 14.46 19.95 2.43
N VAL A 302 15.56 20.24 3.14
CA VAL A 302 15.62 21.34 4.11
C VAL A 302 15.67 22.66 3.35
N TYR A 303 16.62 22.79 2.41
CA TYR A 303 16.82 23.94 1.55
C TYR A 303 15.53 24.40 0.87
N LEU A 304 14.86 23.49 0.14
CA LEU A 304 13.58 23.80 -0.51
C LEU A 304 12.46 24.10 0.50
N GLY A 305 12.50 23.50 1.69
CA GLY A 305 11.50 23.69 2.74
C GLY A 305 11.61 25.01 3.48
N GLU A 306 12.81 25.57 3.55
CA GLU A 306 13.13 26.83 4.23
C GLU A 306 13.23 28.01 3.26
N ASN A 307 13.31 27.76 1.95
CA ASN A 307 13.28 28.80 0.94
C ASN A 307 11.97 29.60 1.00
N ARG A 308 12.09 30.87 1.39
CA ARG A 308 10.96 31.78 1.62
C ARG A 308 10.22 32.12 0.33
N GLU A 309 10.94 32.51 -0.73
CA GLU A 309 10.37 32.87 -2.03
C GLU A 309 9.52 31.72 -2.62
N ARG A 310 10.04 30.49 -2.53
CA ARG A 310 9.33 29.29 -2.94
C ARG A 310 8.04 29.07 -2.16
N ASN A 311 8.09 29.21 -0.83
CA ASN A 311 6.93 29.01 0.03
C ASN A 311 5.90 30.13 -0.15
N GLU A 312 6.32 31.37 -0.42
CA GLU A 312 5.44 32.49 -0.75
C GLU A 312 4.73 32.28 -2.10
N LEU A 313 5.42 31.73 -3.11
CA LEU A 313 4.81 31.34 -4.38
C LEU A 313 3.70 30.29 -4.16
N ILE A 314 3.96 29.25 -3.36
CA ILE A 314 2.96 28.21 -3.05
C ILE A 314 1.79 28.78 -2.26
N ALA A 315 2.05 29.64 -1.27
CA ALA A 315 1.01 30.32 -0.49
C ALA A 315 0.13 31.19 -1.41
N LYS A 316 0.73 31.93 -2.34
CA LYS A 316 0.01 32.73 -3.33
C LYS A 316 -0.87 31.86 -4.24
N ASP A 317 -0.37 30.73 -4.72
CA ASP A 317 -1.18 29.77 -5.47
C ASP A 317 -2.38 29.26 -4.64
N LEU A 318 -2.20 28.99 -3.34
CA LEU A 318 -3.29 28.61 -2.43
C LEU A 318 -4.34 29.73 -2.28
N VAL A 319 -3.91 31.00 -2.23
CA VAL A 319 -4.84 32.15 -2.23
C VAL A 319 -5.66 32.19 -3.52
N ILE A 320 -5.04 31.97 -4.68
CA ILE A 320 -5.74 31.94 -5.97
C ILE A 320 -6.75 30.78 -6.01
N GLN A 321 -6.47 29.68 -5.31
CA GLN A 321 -7.36 28.53 -5.20
C GLN A 321 -8.34 28.64 -4.01
N ALA A 322 -8.55 29.82 -3.43
CA ALA A 322 -9.55 30.01 -2.39
C ALA A 322 -10.94 29.54 -2.85
N GLY A 323 -11.66 28.84 -1.96
CA GLY A 323 -12.97 28.23 -2.25
C GLY A 323 -12.91 26.75 -2.64
N HIS A 324 -11.81 26.30 -3.24
CA HIS A 324 -11.55 24.90 -3.55
C HIS A 324 -11.16 24.08 -2.30
N SER A 325 -11.24 22.76 -2.42
CA SER A 325 -10.82 21.81 -1.39
C SER A 325 -9.43 21.26 -1.73
N CYS A 326 -8.42 21.85 -1.10
CA CYS A 326 -7.01 21.65 -1.39
C CYS A 326 -6.36 20.59 -0.50
N LEU A 327 -5.59 19.70 -1.11
CA LEU A 327 -4.65 18.79 -0.45
C LEU A 327 -3.22 19.21 -0.75
N VAL A 328 -2.47 19.63 0.27
CA VAL A 328 -1.08 20.08 0.15
C VAL A 328 -0.15 18.99 0.70
N LEU A 329 0.68 18.42 -0.19
CA LEU A 329 1.57 17.31 0.15
C LEU A 329 3.04 17.70 0.07
N ALA A 330 3.76 17.45 1.16
CA ALA A 330 5.22 17.57 1.20
C ALA A 330 5.88 16.40 1.95
N SER A 331 7.19 16.27 1.82
CA SER A 331 7.98 15.24 2.51
C SER A 331 8.23 15.58 3.98
N ARG A 332 8.26 16.88 4.34
CA ARG A 332 8.58 17.36 5.69
C ARG A 332 7.47 18.26 6.22
N LEU A 333 7.02 18.00 7.45
CA LEU A 333 5.99 18.80 8.11
C LEU A 333 6.42 20.25 8.34
N LYS A 334 7.72 20.50 8.57
CA LYS A 334 8.26 21.85 8.76
C LYS A 334 7.95 22.76 7.56
N GLN A 335 8.10 22.26 6.33
CA GLN A 335 7.77 23.02 5.13
C GLN A 335 6.26 23.35 5.06
N LEU A 336 5.40 22.38 5.38
CA LEU A 336 3.95 22.61 5.38
C LEU A 336 3.56 23.69 6.40
N ARG A 337 4.17 23.70 7.59
CA ARG A 337 3.99 24.74 8.60
C ARG A 337 4.48 26.10 8.10
N ASN A 338 5.63 26.15 7.45
CA ASN A 338 6.16 27.38 6.85
C ASN A 338 5.15 27.96 5.84
N ILE A 339 4.59 27.13 4.96
CA ILE A 339 3.59 27.56 3.97
C ILE A 339 2.30 28.00 4.66
N GLN A 340 1.80 27.23 5.63
CA GLN A 340 0.58 27.59 6.37
C GLN A 340 0.72 28.93 7.10
N ASN A 341 1.89 29.22 7.67
CA ASN A 341 2.16 30.48 8.37
C ASN A 341 2.17 31.70 7.43
N LEU A 342 2.46 31.50 6.14
CA LEU A 342 2.43 32.55 5.11
C LEU A 342 1.03 32.81 4.55
N LEU A 343 0.03 31.98 4.89
CA LEU A 343 -1.34 32.21 4.44
C LEU A 343 -1.96 33.43 5.13
N PRO A 344 -2.89 34.14 4.45
CA PRO A 344 -3.79 35.09 5.11
C PRO A 344 -4.61 34.43 6.23
N GLU A 345 -5.04 35.21 7.22
CA GLU A 345 -5.76 34.70 8.40
C GLU A 345 -7.06 33.97 8.02
N GLU A 346 -7.75 34.42 6.96
CA GLU A 346 -8.98 33.78 6.47
C GLU A 346 -8.71 32.36 5.97
N LEU A 347 -7.59 32.14 5.27
CA LEU A 347 -7.21 30.82 4.79
C LEU A 347 -6.58 29.95 5.87
N LYS A 348 -5.88 30.55 6.84
CA LYS A 348 -5.42 29.84 8.03
C LYS A 348 -6.61 29.27 8.81
N ALA A 349 -7.67 30.05 9.00
CA ALA A 349 -8.87 29.64 9.71
C ALA A 349 -9.57 28.42 9.08
N VAL A 350 -9.54 28.31 7.75
CA VAL A 350 -10.08 27.14 7.01
C VAL A 350 -9.02 26.10 6.65
N SER A 351 -7.84 26.15 7.28
CA SER A 351 -6.79 25.16 7.10
C SER A 351 -6.67 24.23 8.31
N THR A 352 -6.28 22.98 8.04
CA THR A 352 -5.98 21.98 9.06
C THR A 352 -4.74 21.17 8.64
N MET A 353 -4.08 20.53 9.60
CA MET A 353 -2.85 19.79 9.36
C MET A 353 -2.91 18.43 10.02
N ILE A 354 -2.45 17.40 9.31
CA ILE A 354 -2.22 16.08 9.88
C ILE A 354 -0.72 15.91 10.13
N ASP A 355 -0.35 16.03 11.41
CA ASP A 355 0.95 15.67 11.93
C ASP A 355 1.12 14.14 11.97
N GLY A 356 2.28 13.68 11.47
CA GLY A 356 2.53 12.26 11.22
C GLY A 356 2.73 11.38 12.46
N SER A 357 2.63 11.92 13.68
CA SER A 357 2.83 11.15 14.91
C SER A 357 1.56 10.43 15.34
N MET A 358 1.28 9.26 14.78
CA MET A 358 0.15 8.40 15.21
C MET A 358 0.43 7.62 16.52
N THR A 359 1.32 8.12 17.37
CA THR A 359 1.80 7.38 18.56
C THR A 359 0.90 7.56 19.78
N SER A 360 0.05 8.59 19.82
CA SER A 360 -0.86 8.85 20.93
C SER A 360 -2.33 8.76 20.50
N LYS A 361 -3.20 8.37 21.45
CA LYS A 361 -4.66 8.36 21.27
C LYS A 361 -5.17 9.74 20.85
N ARG A 362 -4.55 10.79 21.39
CA ARG A 362 -4.84 12.19 21.06
C ARG A 362 -4.55 12.50 19.59
N ALA A 363 -3.37 12.14 19.09
CA ALA A 363 -3.01 12.41 17.70
C ALA A 363 -3.89 11.64 16.70
N LYS A 364 -4.39 10.45 17.07
CA LYS A 364 -5.37 9.73 16.24
C LYS A 364 -6.71 10.49 16.18
N ALA A 365 -7.19 10.99 17.32
CA ALA A 365 -8.42 11.78 17.38
C ALA A 365 -8.29 13.10 16.62
N GLU A 366 -7.16 13.80 16.74
CA GLU A 366 -6.87 15.04 15.99
C GLU A 366 -6.84 14.78 14.48
N ARG A 367 -6.25 13.67 14.04
CA ARG A 367 -6.28 13.24 12.63
C ARG A 367 -7.70 12.95 12.13
N GLU A 368 -8.49 12.20 12.89
CA GLU A 368 -9.89 11.89 12.54
C GLU A 368 -10.73 13.16 12.46
N ALA A 369 -10.57 14.07 13.43
CA ALA A 369 -11.22 15.38 13.42
C ALA A 369 -10.82 16.20 12.18
N ALA A 370 -9.53 16.32 11.87
CA ALA A 370 -9.07 17.04 10.69
C ALA A 370 -9.61 16.46 9.36
N ILE A 371 -9.76 15.13 9.27
CA ILE A 371 -10.36 14.48 8.10
C ILE A 371 -11.85 14.80 8.02
N GLU A 372 -12.55 14.73 9.15
CA GLU A 372 -13.99 15.00 9.22
C GLU A 372 -14.31 16.48 8.91
N GLU A 373 -13.56 17.42 9.48
CA GLU A 373 -13.64 18.85 9.18
C GLU A 373 -13.47 19.16 7.68
N MET A 374 -12.57 18.44 7.01
CA MET A 374 -12.40 18.54 5.55
C MET A 374 -13.54 17.87 4.78
N ARG A 375 -14.12 16.80 5.32
CA ARG A 375 -15.24 16.06 4.71
C ARG A 375 -16.53 16.89 4.75
N THR A 376 -16.84 17.50 5.89
CA THR A 376 -17.96 18.46 6.07
C THR A 376 -17.69 19.77 5.34
N GLY A 377 -16.41 20.09 5.11
CA GLY A 377 -15.93 21.30 4.44
C GLY A 377 -15.91 22.54 5.31
N GLU A 378 -15.96 22.35 6.63
CA GLU A 378 -15.53 23.36 7.61
C GLU A 378 -14.10 23.82 7.32
N LYS A 379 -13.23 22.87 6.95
CA LYS A 379 -11.89 23.14 6.45
C LYS A 379 -11.83 22.92 4.95
N LYS A 380 -11.02 23.75 4.29
CA LYS A 380 -10.81 23.78 2.84
C LYS A 380 -9.40 23.40 2.45
N ILE A 381 -8.42 23.54 3.34
CA ILE A 381 -7.02 23.25 3.05
C ILE A 381 -6.50 22.21 4.04
N LEU A 382 -6.09 21.06 3.52
CA LEU A 382 -5.45 20.01 4.30
C LEU A 382 -3.95 19.96 4.00
N PHE A 383 -3.13 20.21 5.01
CA PHE A 383 -1.69 19.99 4.97
C PHE A 383 -1.35 18.60 5.51
N ALA A 384 -0.69 17.78 4.70
CA ALA A 384 -0.28 16.44 5.12
C ALA A 384 1.06 16.02 4.52
N SER A 385 1.81 15.19 5.26
CA SER A 385 2.96 14.53 4.66
C SER A 385 2.51 13.47 3.64
N PHE A 386 3.37 13.12 2.67
CA PHE A 386 3.08 11.98 1.78
C PHE A 386 2.78 10.69 2.55
N GLY A 387 3.45 10.47 3.69
CA GLY A 387 3.19 9.31 4.56
C GLY A 387 1.82 9.39 5.23
N SER A 388 1.47 10.56 5.77
CA SER A 388 0.20 10.77 6.46
C SER A 388 -1.01 10.68 5.52
N ALA A 389 -0.86 11.13 4.26
CA ALA A 389 -1.94 11.12 3.26
C ALA A 389 -2.09 9.79 2.50
N LYS A 390 -1.13 8.87 2.65
CA LYS A 390 -1.15 7.56 1.98
C LYS A 390 -2.33 6.68 2.38
N GLU A 391 -2.88 6.85 3.57
CA GLU A 391 -3.81 5.92 4.20
C GLU A 391 -5.00 6.67 4.79
N GLY A 392 -6.19 6.08 4.67
CA GLY A 392 -7.39 6.56 5.35
C GLY A 392 -7.92 7.94 4.95
N LEU A 393 -7.30 8.64 3.99
CA LEU A 393 -7.79 9.93 3.50
C LEU A 393 -8.97 9.72 2.53
N ASP A 394 -10.17 9.61 3.09
CA ASP A 394 -11.43 9.53 2.34
C ASP A 394 -12.18 10.86 2.40
N ILE A 395 -11.78 11.79 1.53
CA ILE A 395 -12.36 13.14 1.44
C ILE A 395 -12.78 13.37 -0.01
N PRO A 396 -14.01 12.98 -0.41
CA PRO A 396 -14.46 13.06 -1.81
C PRO A 396 -14.42 14.46 -2.42
N ARG A 397 -14.56 15.50 -1.58
CA ARG A 397 -14.60 16.90 -2.00
C ARG A 397 -13.27 17.46 -2.50
N LEU A 398 -12.14 16.82 -2.18
CA LEU A 398 -10.82 17.31 -2.61
C LEU A 398 -10.75 17.42 -4.14
N ASP A 399 -10.39 18.59 -4.65
CA ASP A 399 -10.37 18.92 -6.08
C ASP A 399 -9.06 19.60 -6.52
N ARG A 400 -8.23 20.05 -5.58
CA ARG A 400 -6.88 20.57 -5.83
C ARG A 400 -5.83 19.76 -5.09
N LEU A 401 -4.79 19.35 -5.80
CA LEU A 401 -3.62 18.70 -5.23
C LEU A 401 -2.39 19.59 -5.45
N LEU A 402 -1.65 19.88 -4.40
CA LEU A 402 -0.39 20.61 -4.48
C LEU A 402 0.74 19.65 -4.07
N LEU A 403 1.56 19.23 -5.04
CA LEU A 403 2.75 18.41 -4.81
C LEU A 403 3.95 19.31 -4.59
N VAL A 404 4.19 19.66 -3.32
CA VAL A 404 5.12 20.71 -2.92
C VAL A 404 6.58 20.26 -2.89
N SER A 405 6.88 18.97 -2.73
CA SER A 405 8.27 18.50 -2.64
C SER A 405 8.55 17.33 -3.60
N PRO A 406 9.81 17.10 -4.00
CA PRO A 406 10.16 16.04 -4.94
C PRO A 406 9.69 14.65 -4.49
N GLN A 407 8.93 13.97 -5.35
CA GLN A 407 8.48 12.59 -5.16
C GLN A 407 8.48 11.87 -6.51
N LYS A 408 8.94 10.60 -6.57
CA LYS A 408 8.94 9.77 -7.79
C LYS A 408 8.25 8.44 -7.64
N ASP A 409 7.91 8.04 -6.43
CA ASP A 409 7.30 6.75 -6.21
C ASP A 409 5.93 6.69 -6.91
N TYR A 410 5.78 5.72 -7.82
CA TYR A 410 4.60 5.57 -8.64
C TYR A 410 3.34 5.41 -7.79
N ALA A 411 3.41 4.60 -6.73
CA ALA A 411 2.28 4.33 -5.87
C ALA A 411 1.85 5.60 -5.14
N VAL A 412 2.79 6.35 -4.56
CA VAL A 412 2.49 7.63 -3.87
C VAL A 412 1.83 8.61 -4.83
N VAL A 413 2.43 8.84 -5.99
CA VAL A 413 1.93 9.82 -6.98
C VAL A 413 0.54 9.44 -7.47
N THR A 414 0.36 8.18 -7.88
CA THR A 414 -0.93 7.69 -8.42
C THR A 414 -2.02 7.72 -7.34
N GLN A 415 -1.68 7.37 -6.09
CA GLN A 415 -2.62 7.46 -4.98
C GLN A 415 -3.01 8.91 -4.69
N SER A 416 -2.05 9.83 -4.66
CA SER A 416 -2.32 11.27 -4.48
C SER A 416 -3.26 11.81 -5.55
N ILE A 417 -3.02 11.49 -6.83
CA ILE A 417 -3.91 11.84 -7.94
C ILE A 417 -5.30 11.22 -7.73
N GLY A 418 -5.36 9.93 -7.38
CA GLY A 418 -6.59 9.21 -7.11
C GLY A 418 -7.42 9.76 -5.95
N ARG A 419 -6.82 10.54 -5.03
CA ARG A 419 -7.58 11.24 -3.96
C ARG A 419 -8.42 12.39 -4.52
N ILE A 420 -7.89 13.12 -5.51
CA ILE A 420 -8.61 14.23 -6.14
C ILE A 420 -9.32 13.83 -7.44
N ALA A 421 -9.15 12.61 -7.93
CA ALA A 421 -9.83 12.16 -9.15
C ALA A 421 -11.30 11.77 -8.93
N ARG A 422 -11.76 11.60 -7.68
CA ARG A 422 -13.12 11.09 -7.40
C ARG A 422 -14.18 12.14 -7.72
N LYS A 423 -15.29 11.72 -8.34
CA LYS A 423 -16.46 12.60 -8.50
C LYS A 423 -17.14 12.82 -7.14
N ALA A 424 -17.63 14.03 -6.92
CA ALA A 424 -18.38 14.43 -5.73
C ALA A 424 -19.37 15.55 -6.11
N GLU A 425 -20.42 15.74 -5.32
CA GLU A 425 -21.38 16.82 -5.55
C GLU A 425 -20.70 18.20 -5.51
N GLY A 426 -21.04 19.06 -6.46
CA GLY A 426 -20.45 20.40 -6.61
C GLY A 426 -19.04 20.44 -7.20
N LYS A 427 -18.42 19.29 -7.49
CA LYS A 427 -17.07 19.21 -8.04
C LYS A 427 -17.09 19.15 -9.57
N THR A 428 -16.54 20.18 -10.21
CA THR A 428 -16.56 20.36 -11.67
C THR A 428 -15.26 19.93 -12.34
N ASP A 429 -14.11 20.16 -11.72
CA ASP A 429 -12.80 19.79 -12.24
C ASP A 429 -11.82 19.33 -11.14
N ALA A 430 -10.71 18.73 -11.54
CA ALA A 430 -9.63 18.32 -10.65
C ALA A 430 -8.27 18.74 -11.21
N VAL A 431 -7.45 19.41 -10.38
CA VAL A 431 -6.16 19.97 -10.82
C VAL A 431 -5.05 19.59 -9.84
N CYS A 432 -3.93 19.12 -10.38
CA CYS A 432 -2.70 18.87 -9.64
C CYS A 432 -1.63 19.89 -10.02
N TYR A 433 -1.23 20.74 -9.09
CA TYR A 433 -0.07 21.62 -9.21
C TYR A 433 1.19 20.86 -8.78
N ASP A 434 2.08 20.61 -9.74
CA ASP A 434 3.33 19.90 -9.55
C ASP A 434 4.48 20.92 -9.53
N TYR A 435 4.99 21.22 -8.33
CA TYR A 435 6.06 22.21 -8.15
C TYR A 435 7.41 21.63 -8.54
N VAL A 436 8.09 22.29 -9.47
CA VAL A 436 9.38 21.86 -10.03
C VAL A 436 10.40 22.98 -9.86
N ASP A 437 11.47 22.66 -9.14
CA ASP A 437 12.60 23.55 -8.93
C ASP A 437 13.58 23.45 -10.11
N ALA A 438 14.30 24.55 -10.40
CA ALA A 438 15.30 24.68 -11.47
C ALA A 438 16.60 23.93 -11.14
N ILE A 439 16.44 22.67 -10.75
CA ILE A 439 17.49 21.76 -10.30
C ILE A 439 17.36 20.50 -11.15
N GLN A 440 18.46 20.08 -11.80
CA GLN A 440 18.45 18.94 -12.74
C GLN A 440 17.85 17.66 -12.13
N PHE A 441 18.05 17.44 -10.83
CA PHE A 441 17.42 16.34 -10.10
C PHE A 441 15.88 16.47 -10.05
N CYS A 442 15.35 17.65 -9.74
CA CYS A 442 13.92 17.91 -9.69
C CYS A 442 13.27 17.77 -11.06
N GLU A 443 13.92 18.25 -12.12
CA GLU A 443 13.50 18.02 -13.51
C GLU A 443 13.41 16.53 -13.86
N ASN A 444 14.42 15.75 -13.48
CA ASN A 444 14.44 14.31 -13.72
C ASN A 444 13.31 13.59 -12.94
N GLN A 445 12.96 14.09 -11.76
CA GLN A 445 11.84 13.57 -10.97
C GLN A 445 10.50 13.91 -11.64
N PHE A 446 10.33 15.14 -12.15
CA PHE A 446 9.16 15.55 -12.91
C PHE A 446 8.98 14.72 -14.19
N LYS A 447 10.05 14.49 -14.97
CA LYS A 447 10.01 13.61 -16.16
C LYS A 447 9.50 12.21 -15.82
N ARG A 448 9.91 11.65 -14.67
CA ARG A 448 9.39 10.36 -14.18
C ARG A 448 7.92 10.47 -13.79
N ARG A 449 7.51 11.51 -13.04
CA ARG A 449 6.11 11.75 -12.68
C ARG A 449 5.21 11.92 -13.91
N LYS A 450 5.66 12.61 -14.97
CA LYS A 450 4.95 12.74 -16.25
C LYS A 450 4.59 11.37 -16.84
N THR A 451 5.47 10.38 -16.70
CA THR A 451 5.17 9.00 -17.13
C THR A 451 4.09 8.37 -16.26
N HIS A 452 4.12 8.62 -14.95
CA HIS A 452 3.09 8.14 -14.02
C HIS A 452 1.72 8.79 -14.28
N TYR A 453 1.69 10.09 -14.56
CA TYR A 453 0.48 10.83 -14.92
C TYR A 453 -0.16 10.30 -16.20
N ARG A 454 0.64 9.98 -17.23
CA ARG A 454 0.12 9.31 -18.45
C ARG A 454 -0.53 7.98 -18.12
N LYS A 455 0.12 7.16 -17.29
CA LYS A 455 -0.43 5.86 -16.85
C LYS A 455 -1.70 6.02 -16.02
N ALA A 456 -1.84 7.12 -15.29
CA ALA A 456 -3.04 7.44 -14.51
C ALA A 456 -4.14 8.15 -15.34
N GLY A 457 -3.96 8.32 -16.66
CA GLY A 457 -4.95 8.94 -17.54
C GLY A 457 -5.13 10.46 -17.34
N CYS A 458 -4.14 11.13 -16.73
CA CYS A 458 -4.19 12.57 -16.50
C CYS A 458 -4.04 13.38 -17.80
N ILE A 459 -4.57 14.60 -17.79
CA ILE A 459 -4.36 15.61 -18.83
C ILE A 459 -3.06 16.36 -18.51
N LEU A 460 -2.12 16.45 -19.45
CA LEU A 460 -0.75 16.93 -19.24
C LEU A 460 -0.44 18.27 -19.89
#